data_AF-A0A3N4V0T9-F1
#
_entry.id   AF-A0A3N4V0T9-F1
#
_cell.length_a   1.000
_cell.length_b   1.000
_cell.length_c   1.000
_cell.angle_alpha   90.00
_cell.angle_beta   90.00
_cell.angle_gamma   90.00
#
_symmetry.space_group_name_H-M   'P 1'
#
loop_
_entity.id
_entity.type
_entity.pdbx_description
1 polymer ?
#
loop_
_entity_poly.entity_id
_entity_poly.type
_entity_poly.pdbx_seq_one_letter_code
_entity_poly.pdbx_strand_id
1 'polypeptide(L)'
;MRIAAFILTIVLATGILMGGVVLLVLQGNSENPAWIFAQTLAMIPFVYGPLTIGSFRAYWDVAGSEESRRYFRRVVSIVIGLEGVAAVITVVCAVATSSAPLIPIVFIGTGAILTAVALLVGPVAYRYDRAHPRPQQEWVAIEPTEIRRKIVTVAVTFVGVLALGLVGLGVLSAVVPRSLSLLQVLIFALSFACIAGGGVALFSTLPWNRRLRDVTDRDPARLRRIAKVVVRKKPGELDPQDMTAAARYAAVISITMSFQLAYLVLLYAGIVLQQVNTLQEGIGDSFSIILIVILVAVLVVILPLQVVRIRRARRYVTEHAAGLNESAVV
;
A
#
# COMPACT_ATOMS: atom_id res chain seq x y z
N MET A 1 -14.58 -15.10 2.47
CA MET A 1 -15.10 -14.12 1.50
C MET A 1 -14.26 -12.84 1.36
N ARG A 2 -14.02 -12.03 2.40
CA ARG A 2 -13.29 -10.74 2.23
C ARG A 2 -11.84 -10.87 1.74
N ILE A 3 -11.13 -11.94 2.12
CA ILE A 3 -9.76 -12.19 1.64
C ILE A 3 -9.78 -12.47 0.12
N ALA A 4 -10.72 -13.30 -0.35
CA ALA A 4 -10.88 -13.58 -1.77
C ALA A 4 -11.24 -12.32 -2.57
N ALA A 5 -12.16 -11.49 -2.08
CA ALA A 5 -12.49 -10.22 -2.73
C ALA A 5 -11.28 -9.27 -2.79
N PHE A 6 -10.50 -9.19 -1.73
CA PHE A 6 -9.26 -8.39 -1.71
C PHE A 6 -8.21 -8.92 -2.68
N ILE A 7 -7.98 -10.24 -2.70
CA ILE A 7 -7.07 -10.89 -3.65
C ILE A 7 -7.54 -10.65 -5.08
N LEU A 8 -8.82 -10.87 -5.37
CA LEU A 8 -9.42 -10.63 -6.69
C LEU A 8 -9.23 -9.18 -7.12
N THR A 9 -9.43 -8.24 -6.20
CA THR A 9 -9.24 -6.81 -6.45
C THR A 9 -7.78 -6.49 -6.78
N ILE A 10 -6.83 -7.05 -6.05
CA ILE A 10 -5.39 -6.89 -6.35
C ILE A 10 -5.06 -7.50 -7.71
N VAL A 11 -5.51 -8.73 -7.98
CA VAL A 11 -5.25 -9.42 -9.26
C VAL A 11 -5.82 -8.63 -10.43
N LEU A 12 -7.05 -8.11 -10.31
CA LEU A 12 -7.66 -7.26 -11.33
C LEU A 12 -6.89 -5.95 -11.51
N ALA A 13 -6.52 -5.28 -10.41
CA ALA A 13 -5.75 -4.03 -10.45
C ALA A 13 -4.39 -4.24 -11.13
N THR A 14 -3.68 -5.30 -10.74
CA THR A 14 -2.40 -5.66 -11.32
C THR A 14 -2.55 -6.05 -12.79
N GLY A 15 -3.58 -6.82 -13.14
CA GLY A 15 -3.87 -7.19 -14.53
C GLY A 15 -4.18 -5.98 -15.41
N ILE A 16 -4.94 -5.00 -14.91
CA ILE A 16 -5.22 -3.75 -15.63
C ILE A 16 -3.95 -2.92 -15.80
N LEU A 17 -3.13 -2.80 -14.75
CA LEU A 17 -1.87 -2.06 -14.83
C LEU A 17 -0.89 -2.72 -15.80
N MET A 18 -0.68 -4.04 -15.69
CA MET A 18 0.21 -4.78 -16.60
C MET A 18 -0.32 -4.76 -18.03
N GLY A 19 -1.61 -5.04 -18.23
CA GLY A 19 -2.24 -5.02 -19.55
C GLY A 19 -2.18 -3.65 -20.20
N GLY A 20 -2.35 -2.58 -19.42
CA GLY A 20 -2.18 -1.23 -19.91
C GLY A 20 -0.72 -0.90 -20.25
N VAL A 21 0.26 -1.27 -19.43
CA VAL A 21 1.69 -1.11 -19.77
C VAL A 21 2.05 -1.88 -21.05
N VAL A 22 1.56 -3.11 -21.20
CA VAL A 22 1.76 -3.90 -22.43
C VAL A 22 1.13 -3.21 -23.64
N LEU A 23 -0.11 -2.70 -23.52
CA LEU A 23 -0.76 -1.91 -24.57
C LEU A 23 0.05 -0.67 -24.95
N LEU A 24 0.60 0.03 -23.96
CA LEU A 24 1.46 1.20 -24.17
C LEU A 24 2.75 0.83 -24.91
N VAL A 25 3.39 -0.28 -24.55
CA VAL A 25 4.62 -0.74 -25.22
C VAL A 25 4.33 -1.22 -26.64
N LEU A 26 3.21 -1.91 -26.87
CA LEU A 26 2.86 -2.44 -28.20
C LEU A 26 2.41 -1.36 -29.18
N GLN A 27 1.78 -0.28 -28.69
CA GLN A 27 1.26 0.80 -29.54
C GLN A 27 2.12 2.08 -29.51
N GLY A 28 3.04 2.19 -28.57
CA GLY A 28 3.91 3.34 -28.41
C GLY A 28 5.01 3.33 -29.47
N ASN A 29 4.91 4.24 -30.44
CA ASN A 29 6.01 4.53 -31.37
C ASN A 29 7.07 5.46 -30.71
N SER A 30 7.23 5.38 -29.39
CA SER A 30 7.96 6.37 -28.62
C SER A 30 9.43 6.00 -28.54
N GLU A 31 10.23 6.66 -29.36
CA GLU A 31 11.69 6.71 -29.22
C GLU A 31 12.12 7.26 -27.84
N ASN A 32 11.21 7.94 -27.12
CA ASN A 32 11.49 8.54 -25.83
C ASN A 32 10.81 7.77 -24.66
N PRO A 33 11.59 7.07 -23.82
CA PRO A 33 11.08 6.29 -22.68
C PRO A 33 10.39 7.15 -21.60
N ALA A 34 10.64 8.47 -21.57
CA ALA A 34 9.99 9.37 -20.62
C ALA A 34 8.46 9.43 -20.81
N TRP A 35 7.97 9.27 -22.05
CA TRP A 35 6.53 9.27 -22.33
C TRP A 35 5.85 8.00 -21.81
N ILE A 36 6.45 6.82 -22.03
CA ILE A 36 5.96 5.55 -21.48
C ILE A 36 5.92 5.63 -19.95
N PHE A 37 6.95 6.21 -19.34
CA PHE A 37 6.99 6.40 -17.90
C PHE A 37 5.89 7.34 -17.38
N ALA A 38 5.75 8.51 -17.99
CA ALA A 38 4.72 9.48 -17.60
C ALA A 38 3.31 8.88 -17.71
N GLN A 39 3.06 8.11 -18.78
CA GLN A 39 1.79 7.44 -18.99
C GLN A 39 1.56 6.28 -18.01
N THR A 40 2.61 5.51 -17.69
CA THR A 40 2.56 4.47 -16.64
C THR A 40 2.24 5.08 -15.27
N LEU A 41 2.84 6.23 -14.93
CA LEU A 41 2.49 6.96 -13.71
C LEU A 41 1.05 7.47 -13.72
N ALA A 42 0.57 7.97 -14.86
CA ALA A 42 -0.82 8.41 -15.02
C ALA A 42 -1.83 7.27 -14.85
N MET A 43 -1.47 6.02 -15.14
CA MET A 43 -2.34 4.87 -14.89
C MET A 43 -2.55 4.58 -13.40
N ILE A 44 -1.62 4.96 -12.53
CA ILE A 44 -1.69 4.67 -11.08
C ILE A 44 -2.97 5.28 -10.46
N PRO A 45 -3.29 6.59 -10.64
CA PRO A 45 -4.55 7.17 -10.17
C PRO A 45 -5.80 6.46 -10.70
N PHE A 46 -5.84 6.07 -11.99
CA PHE A 46 -7.03 5.42 -12.57
C PHE A 46 -7.35 4.06 -11.97
N VAL A 47 -6.34 3.35 -11.46
CA VAL A 47 -6.55 2.03 -10.84
C VAL A 47 -6.64 2.17 -9.32
N TYR A 48 -5.68 2.83 -8.69
CA TYR A 48 -5.62 2.91 -7.22
C TYR A 48 -6.54 3.98 -6.62
N GLY A 49 -6.93 5.01 -7.37
CA GLY A 49 -7.91 6.02 -6.96
C GLY A 49 -9.27 5.40 -6.60
N PRO A 50 -9.93 4.72 -7.55
CA PRO A 50 -11.19 4.02 -7.29
C PRO A 50 -11.08 3.01 -6.15
N LEU A 51 -10.00 2.22 -6.14
CA LEU A 51 -9.75 1.22 -5.10
C LEU A 51 -9.62 1.85 -3.72
N THR A 52 -8.97 3.01 -3.63
CA THR A 52 -8.85 3.76 -2.38
C THR A 52 -10.21 4.27 -1.91
N ILE A 53 -11.01 4.87 -2.81
CA ILE A 53 -12.36 5.34 -2.47
C ILE A 53 -13.25 4.17 -2.01
N GLY A 54 -13.29 3.10 -2.79
CA GLY A 54 -14.12 1.92 -2.53
C GLY A 54 -13.71 1.24 -1.23
N SER A 55 -12.41 1.04 -1.01
CA SER A 55 -11.87 0.47 0.22
C SER A 55 -12.18 1.37 1.42
N PHE A 56 -11.96 2.69 1.30
CA PHE A 56 -12.23 3.63 2.38
C PHE A 56 -13.71 3.62 2.78
N ARG A 57 -14.62 3.62 1.79
CA ARG A 57 -16.06 3.64 2.02
C ARG A 57 -16.62 2.30 2.51
N ALA A 58 -16.06 1.18 2.07
CA ALA A 58 -16.41 -0.14 2.60
C ALA A 58 -15.89 -0.33 4.03
N TYR A 59 -14.78 0.33 4.37
CA TYR A 59 -14.10 0.11 5.63
C TYR A 59 -14.58 1.03 6.76
N TRP A 60 -14.84 2.31 6.47
CA TRP A 60 -15.18 3.35 7.45
C TRP A 60 -16.65 3.77 7.36
N ASP A 61 -17.27 4.14 8.49
CA ASP A 61 -18.56 4.81 8.50
C ASP A 61 -18.41 6.28 8.13
N VAL A 62 -18.43 6.54 6.82
CA VAL A 62 -18.34 7.91 6.29
C VAL A 62 -19.61 8.72 6.49
N ALA A 63 -20.73 8.09 6.84
CA ALA A 63 -22.03 8.73 6.96
C ALA A 63 -22.41 9.06 8.42
N GLY A 64 -21.78 8.41 9.39
CA GLY A 64 -22.09 8.51 10.82
C GLY A 64 -21.90 9.90 11.43
N SER A 65 -20.92 10.68 10.97
CA SER A 65 -20.66 12.04 11.49
C SER A 65 -20.43 13.07 10.37
N GLU A 66 -20.74 14.35 10.64
CA GLU A 66 -20.53 15.42 9.66
C GLU A 66 -19.05 15.62 9.32
N GLU A 67 -18.17 15.49 10.32
CA GLU A 67 -16.72 15.58 10.14
C GLU A 67 -16.21 14.46 9.21
N SER A 68 -16.72 13.24 9.38
CA SER A 68 -16.38 12.09 8.53
C SER A 68 -16.90 12.25 7.10
N ARG A 69 -18.11 12.80 6.91
CA ARG A 69 -18.63 13.14 5.57
C ARG A 69 -17.77 14.21 4.89
N ARG A 70 -17.37 15.25 5.62
CA ARG A 70 -16.49 16.33 5.09
C ARG A 70 -15.11 15.78 4.73
N TYR A 71 -14.56 14.89 5.56
CA TYR A 71 -13.29 14.23 5.28
C TYR A 71 -13.37 13.32 4.04
N PHE A 72 -14.41 12.49 3.95
CA PHE A 72 -14.61 11.62 2.79
C PHE A 72 -14.79 12.42 1.49
N ARG A 73 -15.58 13.50 1.51
CA ARG A 73 -15.70 14.42 0.35
C ARG A 73 -14.34 14.95 -0.09
N ARG A 74 -13.48 15.36 0.85
CA ARG A 74 -12.11 15.80 0.53
C ARG A 74 -11.27 14.70 -0.11
N VAL A 75 -11.35 13.46 0.40
CA VAL A 75 -10.64 12.32 -0.19
C VAL A 75 -11.12 12.07 -1.62
N VAL A 76 -12.43 12.06 -1.86
CA VAL A 76 -13.01 11.90 -3.20
C VAL A 76 -12.56 13.04 -4.13
N SER A 77 -12.60 14.30 -3.68
CA SER A 77 -12.12 15.43 -4.49
C SER A 77 -10.64 15.32 -4.83
N ILE A 78 -9.79 14.86 -3.91
CA ILE A 78 -8.36 14.65 -4.18
C ILE A 78 -8.17 13.56 -5.23
N VAL A 79 -8.87 12.43 -5.10
CA VAL A 79 -8.76 11.31 -6.03
C VAL A 79 -9.25 11.70 -7.43
N ILE A 80 -10.42 12.32 -7.54
CA ILE A 80 -10.95 12.81 -8.83
C ILE A 80 -10.01 13.87 -9.43
N GLY A 81 -9.43 14.74 -8.61
CA GLY A 81 -8.43 15.71 -9.06
C GLY A 81 -7.18 15.02 -9.64
N LEU A 82 -6.67 13.98 -8.97
CA LEU A 82 -5.54 13.19 -9.46
C LEU A 82 -5.88 12.41 -10.74
N GLU A 83 -7.09 11.85 -10.84
CA GLU A 83 -7.59 11.20 -12.07
C GLU A 83 -7.72 12.21 -13.23
N GLY A 84 -8.17 13.44 -12.95
CA GLY A 84 -8.23 14.52 -13.94
C GLY A 84 -6.84 14.91 -14.45
N VAL A 85 -5.87 15.07 -13.55
CA VAL A 85 -4.47 15.32 -13.94
C VAL A 85 -3.91 14.16 -14.75
N ALA A 86 -4.15 12.92 -14.33
CA ALA A 86 -3.76 11.72 -15.08
C ALA A 86 -4.39 11.65 -16.48
N ALA A 87 -5.66 12.06 -16.62
CA ALA A 87 -6.34 12.12 -17.92
C ALA A 87 -5.67 13.13 -18.86
N VAL A 88 -5.35 14.32 -18.35
CA VAL A 88 -4.62 15.33 -19.12
C VAL A 88 -3.25 14.80 -19.55
N ILE A 89 -2.47 14.20 -18.64
CA ILE A 89 -1.17 13.62 -18.97
C ILE A 89 -1.32 12.53 -20.04
N THR A 90 -2.31 11.64 -19.90
CA THR A 90 -2.55 10.55 -20.85
C THR A 90 -2.91 11.07 -22.25
N VAL A 91 -3.75 12.12 -22.34
CA VAL A 91 -4.11 12.76 -23.62
C VAL A 91 -2.91 13.46 -24.24
N VAL A 92 -2.14 14.23 -23.45
CA VAL A 92 -0.93 14.93 -23.93
C VAL A 92 0.10 13.92 -24.44
N CYS A 93 0.33 12.82 -23.71
CA CYS A 93 1.22 11.75 -24.15
C CYS A 93 0.73 11.16 -25.47
N ALA A 94 -0.56 10.80 -25.56
CA ALA A 94 -1.13 10.20 -26.77
C ALA A 94 -1.02 11.11 -28.00
N VAL A 95 -1.22 12.43 -27.83
CA VAL A 95 -1.04 13.42 -28.91
C VAL A 95 0.45 13.54 -29.29
N ALA A 96 1.34 13.64 -28.30
CA ALA A 96 2.78 13.78 -28.55
C ALA A 96 3.39 12.57 -29.24
N THR A 97 2.90 11.36 -28.96
CA THR A 97 3.38 10.11 -29.56
C THR A 97 2.57 9.70 -30.80
N SER A 98 1.62 10.52 -31.25
CA SER A 98 0.69 10.20 -32.35
C SER A 98 0.01 8.82 -32.18
N SER A 99 -0.25 8.44 -30.92
CA SER A 99 -0.88 7.17 -30.59
C SER A 99 -2.37 7.18 -30.93
N ALA A 100 -2.94 5.99 -31.16
CA ALA A 100 -4.35 5.87 -31.48
C ALA A 100 -5.23 6.51 -30.37
N PRO A 101 -6.26 7.29 -30.72
CA PRO A 101 -7.12 7.96 -29.73
C PRO A 101 -7.88 6.97 -28.84
N LEU A 102 -7.94 5.69 -29.22
CA LEU A 102 -8.54 4.63 -28.42
C LEU A 102 -7.83 4.43 -27.06
N ILE A 103 -6.50 4.62 -26.98
CA ILE A 103 -5.73 4.43 -25.74
C ILE A 103 -6.23 5.33 -24.60
N PRO A 104 -6.23 6.68 -24.74
CA PRO A 104 -6.73 7.56 -23.68
C PRO A 104 -8.20 7.31 -23.36
N ILE A 105 -9.04 7.00 -24.37
CA ILE A 105 -10.46 6.68 -24.16
C ILE A 105 -10.62 5.45 -23.27
N VAL A 106 -9.88 4.37 -23.53
CA VAL A 106 -9.93 3.13 -22.74
C VAL A 106 -9.45 3.37 -21.31
N PHE A 107 -8.33 4.07 -21.10
CA PHE A 107 -7.83 4.32 -19.74
C PHE A 107 -8.74 5.22 -18.92
N ILE A 108 -9.16 6.35 -19.48
CA ILE A 108 -10.05 7.30 -18.81
C ILE A 108 -11.42 6.64 -18.55
N GLY A 109 -11.96 5.94 -19.55
CA GLY A 109 -13.21 5.19 -19.42
C GLY A 109 -13.13 4.11 -18.33
N THR A 110 -12.04 3.33 -18.30
CA THR A 110 -11.82 2.32 -17.26
C THR A 110 -11.75 2.96 -15.87
N GLY A 111 -10.98 4.03 -15.70
CA GLY A 111 -10.89 4.77 -14.43
C GLY A 111 -12.26 5.30 -13.98
N ALA A 112 -13.03 5.91 -14.88
CA ALA A 112 -14.36 6.41 -14.58
C ALA A 112 -15.34 5.30 -14.18
N ILE A 113 -15.32 4.16 -14.90
CA ILE A 113 -16.14 2.98 -14.57
C ILE A 113 -15.74 2.43 -13.19
N LEU A 114 -14.45 2.26 -12.93
CA LEU A 114 -13.97 1.77 -11.63
C LEU A 114 -14.38 2.73 -10.50
N THR A 115 -14.29 4.05 -10.69
CA THR A 115 -14.71 5.05 -9.69
C THR A 115 -16.21 4.97 -9.43
N ALA A 116 -17.04 4.85 -10.48
CA ALA A 116 -18.48 4.66 -10.33
C ALA A 116 -18.79 3.37 -9.57
N VAL A 117 -18.18 2.24 -9.94
CA VAL A 117 -18.33 0.95 -9.25
C VAL A 117 -17.90 1.05 -7.78
N ALA A 118 -16.76 1.69 -7.49
CA ALA A 118 -16.28 1.88 -6.12
C ALA A 118 -17.26 2.69 -5.25
N LEU A 119 -17.87 3.73 -5.82
CA LEU A 119 -18.87 4.55 -5.14
C LEU A 119 -20.19 3.81 -4.91
N LEU A 120 -20.56 2.89 -5.79
CA LEU A 120 -21.79 2.08 -5.67
C LEU A 120 -21.62 0.87 -4.74
N VAL A 121 -20.51 0.14 -4.87
CA VAL A 121 -20.23 -1.09 -4.11
C VAL A 121 -19.84 -0.80 -2.67
N GLY A 122 -19.13 0.31 -2.40
CA GLY A 122 -18.69 0.69 -1.05
C GLY A 122 -19.81 0.69 0.00
N PRO A 123 -20.93 1.42 -0.22
CA PRO A 123 -22.09 1.40 0.67
C PRO A 123 -22.70 0.02 0.87
N VAL A 124 -22.79 -0.78 -0.20
CA VAL A 124 -23.40 -2.10 -0.16
C VAL A 124 -22.56 -3.03 0.70
N ALA A 125 -21.24 -3.04 0.50
CA ALA A 125 -20.30 -3.79 1.32
C ALA A 125 -20.35 -3.36 2.79
N TYR A 126 -20.41 -2.06 3.06
CA TYR A 126 -20.53 -1.53 4.43
C TYR A 126 -21.86 -1.96 5.09
N ARG A 127 -23.00 -1.85 4.38
CA ARG A 127 -24.31 -2.28 4.88
C ARG A 127 -24.33 -3.77 5.18
N TYR A 128 -23.77 -4.59 4.31
CA TYR A 128 -23.63 -6.03 4.52
C TYR A 128 -22.80 -6.34 5.78
N ASP A 129 -21.68 -5.64 5.95
CA ASP A 129 -20.79 -5.75 7.11
C ASP A 129 -21.43 -5.27 8.42
N ARG A 130 -22.43 -4.37 8.35
CA ARG A 130 -23.20 -3.90 9.49
C ARG A 130 -24.36 -4.84 9.83
N ALA A 131 -24.99 -5.45 8.82
CA ALA A 131 -26.07 -6.43 8.99
C ALA A 131 -25.57 -7.75 9.58
N HIS A 132 -24.29 -8.09 9.37
CA HIS A 132 -23.65 -9.28 9.92
C HIS A 132 -22.50 -8.88 10.86
N PRO A 133 -22.81 -8.28 12.03
CA PRO A 133 -21.79 -7.94 13.00
C PRO A 133 -21.07 -9.22 13.41
N ARG A 134 -19.75 -9.16 13.41
CA ARG A 134 -18.97 -10.25 14.01
C ARG A 134 -19.17 -10.18 15.52
N PRO A 135 -19.12 -11.33 16.23
CA PRO A 135 -19.08 -11.32 17.68
C PRO A 135 -18.02 -10.31 18.12
N GLN A 136 -18.39 -9.36 18.97
CA GLN A 136 -17.44 -8.42 19.54
C GLN A 136 -16.43 -9.25 20.31
N GLN A 137 -15.24 -9.41 19.73
CA GLN A 137 -14.14 -9.98 20.47
C GLN A 137 -13.73 -8.93 21.48
N GLU A 138 -13.71 -9.33 22.74
CA GLU A 138 -13.10 -8.54 23.80
C GLU A 138 -11.70 -8.09 23.33
N TRP A 139 -11.33 -6.88 23.69
CA TRP A 139 -10.04 -6.36 23.25
C TRP A 139 -8.93 -7.19 23.88
N VAL A 140 -8.16 -7.89 23.04
CA VAL A 140 -6.99 -8.63 23.48
C VAL A 140 -5.73 -7.96 22.93
N ALA A 141 -4.80 -7.68 23.84
CA ALA A 141 -3.47 -7.18 23.49
C ALA A 141 -2.78 -8.10 22.47
N ILE A 142 -1.99 -7.54 21.57
CA ILE A 142 -1.25 -8.35 20.59
C ILE A 142 -0.14 -9.09 21.33
N GLU A 143 -0.21 -10.41 21.36
CA GLU A 143 0.80 -11.23 21.99
C GLU A 143 2.16 -11.12 21.26
N PRO A 144 3.29 -11.09 21.99
CA PRO A 144 4.62 -11.12 21.39
C PRO A 144 4.86 -12.35 20.49
N THR A 145 4.20 -13.47 20.80
CA THR A 145 4.21 -14.72 20.01
C THR A 145 3.62 -14.51 18.62
N GLU A 146 2.51 -13.77 18.50
CA GLU A 146 1.87 -13.42 17.22
C GLU A 146 2.81 -12.58 16.36
N ILE A 147 3.49 -11.60 16.97
CA ILE A 147 4.47 -10.74 16.31
C ILE A 147 5.65 -11.58 15.81
N ARG A 148 6.25 -12.41 16.67
CA ARG A 148 7.37 -13.29 16.32
C ARG A 148 6.99 -14.24 15.18
N ARG A 149 5.80 -14.85 15.21
CA ARG A 149 5.32 -15.74 14.14
C ARG A 149 5.25 -15.03 12.79
N LYS A 150 4.76 -13.80 12.75
CA LYS A 150 4.70 -12.99 11.51
C LYS A 150 6.09 -12.57 11.02
N ILE A 151 7.01 -12.20 11.93
CA ILE A 151 8.41 -11.93 11.57
C ILE A 151 9.05 -13.17 10.95
N VAL A 152 8.88 -14.34 11.58
CA VAL A 152 9.39 -15.62 11.06
C VAL A 152 8.77 -15.94 9.70
N THR A 153 7.47 -15.70 9.49
CA THR A 153 6.82 -15.93 8.20
C THR A 153 7.45 -15.04 7.11
N VAL A 154 7.67 -13.74 7.39
CA VAL A 154 8.35 -12.83 6.45
C VAL A 154 9.76 -13.33 6.13
N ALA A 155 10.53 -13.71 7.16
CA ALA A 155 11.90 -14.20 6.99
C ALA A 155 11.96 -15.52 6.19
N VAL A 156 11.09 -16.48 6.50
CA VAL A 156 11.00 -17.76 5.79
C VAL A 156 10.57 -17.55 4.34
N THR A 157 9.61 -16.67 4.06
CA THR A 157 9.24 -16.34 2.67
C THR A 157 10.41 -15.69 1.94
N PHE A 158 11.12 -14.75 2.56
CA PHE A 158 12.28 -14.12 1.96
C PHE A 158 13.36 -15.15 1.60
N VAL A 159 13.77 -15.99 2.54
CA VAL A 159 14.80 -17.02 2.32
C VAL A 159 14.32 -18.07 1.30
N GLY A 160 13.05 -18.49 1.38
CA GLY A 160 12.48 -19.46 0.45
C GLY A 160 12.44 -18.94 -0.99
N VAL A 161 11.99 -17.69 -1.21
CA VAL A 161 11.98 -17.07 -2.55
C VAL A 161 13.39 -16.80 -3.04
N LEU A 162 14.33 -16.43 -2.16
CA LEU A 162 15.73 -16.26 -2.52
C LEU A 162 16.34 -17.58 -3.00
N ALA A 163 16.17 -18.67 -2.24
CA ALA A 163 16.67 -19.99 -2.61
C ALA A 163 16.05 -20.50 -3.92
N LEU A 164 14.72 -20.39 -4.06
CA LEU A 164 14.01 -20.76 -5.30
C LEU A 164 14.45 -19.89 -6.49
N GLY A 165 14.66 -18.60 -6.28
CA GLY A 165 15.15 -17.68 -7.30
C GLY A 165 16.57 -18.03 -7.76
N LEU A 166 17.48 -18.32 -6.83
CA LEU A 166 18.85 -18.73 -7.13
C LEU A 166 18.89 -20.05 -7.92
N VAL A 167 18.10 -21.05 -7.49
CA VAL A 167 18.02 -22.35 -8.17
C VAL A 167 17.37 -22.19 -9.55
N GLY A 168 16.21 -21.53 -9.63
CA GLY A 168 15.46 -21.38 -10.87
C GLY A 168 16.21 -20.57 -11.92
N LEU A 169 16.79 -19.42 -11.53
CA LEU A 169 17.59 -18.60 -12.44
C LEU A 169 18.95 -19.24 -12.78
N GLY A 170 19.54 -20.00 -11.86
CA GLY A 170 20.77 -20.75 -12.12
C GLY A 170 20.56 -21.91 -13.11
N VAL A 171 19.43 -22.62 -13.01
CA VAL A 171 19.04 -23.63 -14.02
C VAL A 171 18.76 -22.95 -15.36
N LEU A 172 18.04 -21.82 -15.36
CA LEU A 172 17.73 -21.08 -16.58
C LEU A 172 19.00 -20.58 -17.27
N SER A 173 19.99 -20.06 -16.52
CA SER A 173 21.25 -19.57 -17.08
C SER A 173 22.13 -20.69 -17.66
N ALA A 174 21.95 -21.94 -17.19
CA ALA A 174 22.63 -23.10 -17.74
C ALA A 174 22.02 -23.61 -19.05
N VAL A 175 20.71 -23.38 -19.28
CA VAL A 175 19.97 -23.87 -20.46
C VAL A 175 19.92 -22.84 -21.59
N VAL A 176 19.88 -21.54 -21.25
CA VAL A 176 19.74 -20.46 -22.24
C VAL A 176 21.11 -20.01 -22.78
N PRO A 177 21.31 -19.91 -24.11
CA PRO A 177 22.60 -19.54 -24.72
C PRO A 177 23.16 -18.17 -24.29
N ARG A 178 22.30 -17.26 -23.81
CA ARG A 178 22.70 -16.04 -23.11
C ARG A 178 22.78 -16.34 -21.62
N SER A 179 23.97 -16.69 -21.14
CA SER A 179 24.19 -16.95 -19.73
C SER A 179 24.13 -15.64 -18.93
N LEU A 180 23.24 -15.59 -17.94
CA LEU A 180 23.23 -14.54 -16.94
C LEU A 180 24.49 -14.67 -16.08
N SER A 181 25.13 -13.55 -15.74
CA SER A 181 26.24 -13.57 -14.79
C SER A 181 25.75 -14.00 -13.39
N LEU A 182 26.63 -14.63 -12.60
CA LEU A 182 26.31 -15.03 -11.22
C LEU A 182 25.78 -13.85 -10.38
N LEU A 183 26.35 -12.66 -10.61
CA LEU A 183 25.92 -11.43 -9.96
C LEU A 183 24.49 -11.03 -10.35
N GLN A 184 24.13 -11.09 -11.64
CA GLN A 184 22.76 -10.81 -12.10
C GLN A 184 21.76 -11.80 -11.52
N VAL A 185 22.10 -13.10 -11.50
CA VAL A 185 21.28 -14.14 -10.88
C VAL A 185 21.01 -13.82 -9.41
N LEU A 186 22.06 -13.46 -8.66
CA LEU A 186 21.94 -13.07 -7.26
C LEU A 186 21.07 -11.82 -7.06
N ILE A 187 21.29 -10.76 -7.86
CA ILE A 187 20.53 -9.51 -7.77
C ILE A 187 19.05 -9.74 -8.09
N PHE A 188 18.73 -10.51 -9.14
CA PHE A 188 17.34 -10.84 -9.47
C PHE A 188 16.69 -11.65 -8.35
N ALA A 189 17.33 -12.73 -7.88
CA ALA A 189 16.80 -13.55 -6.80
C ALA A 189 16.57 -12.73 -5.53
N LEU A 190 17.52 -11.84 -5.19
CA LEU A 190 17.40 -10.93 -4.05
C LEU A 190 16.26 -9.92 -4.24
N SER A 191 16.08 -9.39 -5.45
CA SER A 191 14.99 -8.46 -5.75
C SER A 191 13.61 -9.10 -5.56
N PHE A 192 13.43 -10.33 -6.05
CA PHE A 192 12.17 -11.09 -5.86
C PHE A 192 11.95 -11.45 -4.40
N ALA A 193 13.00 -11.86 -3.68
CA ALA A 193 12.91 -12.14 -2.24
C ALA A 193 12.48 -10.90 -1.44
N CYS A 194 13.06 -9.73 -1.74
CA CYS A 194 12.68 -8.45 -1.18
C CYS A 194 11.20 -8.11 -1.43
N ILE A 195 10.75 -8.21 -2.69
CA ILE A 195 9.34 -7.91 -3.05
C ILE A 195 8.38 -8.89 -2.37
N ALA A 196 8.68 -10.19 -2.38
CA ALA A 196 7.83 -11.21 -1.76
C ALA A 196 7.77 -11.06 -0.24
N GLY A 197 8.92 -10.88 0.43
CA GLY A 197 8.99 -10.62 1.86
C GLY A 197 8.24 -9.34 2.26
N GLY A 198 8.39 -8.27 1.47
CA GLY A 198 7.63 -7.03 1.63
C GLY A 198 6.12 -7.29 1.51
N GLY A 199 5.69 -8.03 0.50
CA GLY A 199 4.29 -8.43 0.33
C GLY A 199 3.73 -9.14 1.56
N VAL A 200 4.43 -10.17 2.06
CA VAL A 200 4.01 -10.89 3.28
C VAL A 200 3.95 -9.98 4.50
N ALA A 201 4.90 -9.04 4.65
CA ALA A 201 4.87 -8.06 5.71
C ALA A 201 3.63 -7.15 5.62
N LEU A 202 3.26 -6.71 4.42
CA LEU A 202 2.04 -5.92 4.17
C LEU A 202 0.78 -6.72 4.55
N PHE A 203 0.62 -7.94 4.02
CA PHE A 203 -0.54 -8.79 4.31
C PHE A 203 -0.66 -9.14 5.80
N SER A 204 0.48 -9.28 6.49
CA SER A 204 0.52 -9.56 7.93
C SER A 204 -0.12 -8.47 8.78
N THR A 205 -0.21 -7.23 8.29
CA THR A 205 -0.85 -6.10 8.98
C THR A 205 -2.37 -6.06 8.84
N LEU A 206 -2.98 -6.81 7.90
CA LEU A 206 -4.42 -6.73 7.65
C LEU A 206 -5.30 -7.04 8.88
N PRO A 207 -5.00 -8.07 9.71
CA PRO A 207 -5.77 -8.32 10.92
C PRO A 207 -5.65 -7.19 11.94
N TRP A 208 -4.49 -6.56 12.06
CA TRP A 208 -4.25 -5.46 13.00
C TRP A 208 -4.92 -4.17 12.56
N ASN A 209 -4.93 -3.89 11.25
CA ASN A 209 -5.71 -2.77 10.72
C ASN A 209 -7.18 -2.91 11.08
N ARG A 210 -7.74 -4.14 11.03
CA ARG A 210 -9.12 -4.41 11.47
C ARG A 210 -9.32 -4.08 12.95
N ARG A 211 -8.41 -4.51 13.82
CA ARG A 211 -8.44 -4.13 15.25
C ARG A 211 -8.39 -2.60 15.44
N LEU A 212 -7.54 -1.88 14.69
CA LEU A 212 -7.48 -0.41 14.74
C LEU A 212 -8.81 0.24 14.38
N ARG A 213 -9.50 -0.32 13.39
CA ARG A 213 -10.81 0.17 12.99
C ARG A 213 -11.86 -0.06 14.07
N ASP A 214 -11.86 -1.26 14.65
CA ASP A 214 -12.85 -1.63 15.65
C ASP A 214 -12.66 -0.84 16.96
N VAL A 215 -11.42 -0.44 17.30
CA VAL A 215 -11.12 0.47 18.43
C VAL A 215 -11.70 1.88 18.26
N THR A 216 -11.98 2.30 17.03
CA THR A 216 -12.44 3.67 16.71
C THR A 216 -13.90 3.72 16.27
N ASP A 217 -14.67 2.65 16.54
CA ASP A 217 -16.06 2.48 16.11
C ASP A 217 -16.28 2.74 14.62
N ARG A 218 -15.24 2.51 13.81
CA ARG A 218 -15.23 2.81 12.37
C ARG A 218 -15.49 4.28 12.03
N ASP A 219 -15.32 5.23 12.95
CA ASP A 219 -15.42 6.65 12.67
C ASP A 219 -14.05 7.25 12.29
N PRO A 220 -13.82 7.66 11.03
CA PRO A 220 -12.53 8.18 10.61
C PRO A 220 -12.19 9.53 11.27
N ALA A 221 -13.18 10.32 11.69
CA ALA A 221 -12.96 11.55 12.45
C ALA A 221 -12.38 11.25 13.84
N ARG A 222 -13.01 10.33 14.59
CA ARG A 222 -12.49 9.83 15.87
C ARG A 222 -11.08 9.26 15.74
N LEU A 223 -10.83 8.40 14.74
CA LEU A 223 -9.49 7.88 14.43
C LEU A 223 -8.47 9.01 14.27
N ARG A 224 -8.80 10.07 13.53
CA ARG A 224 -7.90 11.21 13.32
C ARG A 224 -7.62 11.99 14.60
N ARG A 225 -8.63 12.18 15.46
CA ARG A 225 -8.46 12.85 16.76
C ARG A 225 -7.53 12.03 17.65
N ILE A 226 -7.80 10.73 17.80
CA ILE A 226 -6.96 9.79 18.56
C ILE A 226 -5.52 9.74 18.00
N ALA A 227 -5.37 9.54 16.68
CA ALA A 227 -4.06 9.48 16.04
C ALA A 227 -3.26 10.79 16.20
N LYS A 228 -3.94 11.95 16.21
CA LYS A 228 -3.30 13.25 16.44
C LYS A 228 -2.75 13.35 17.87
N VAL A 229 -3.49 12.87 18.88
CA VAL A 229 -3.02 12.88 20.27
C VAL A 229 -1.84 11.91 20.43
N VAL A 230 -2.00 10.65 20.00
CA VAL A 230 -0.98 9.59 20.17
C VAL A 230 0.31 9.89 19.41
N VAL A 231 0.22 10.33 18.15
CA VAL A 231 1.42 10.48 17.29
C VAL A 231 2.01 11.89 17.35
N ARG A 232 1.19 12.93 17.56
CA ARG A 232 1.65 14.33 17.57
C ARG A 232 1.78 14.95 18.97
N LYS A 233 1.45 14.23 20.05
CA LYS A 233 1.49 14.74 21.43
C LYS A 233 0.75 16.07 21.61
N LYS A 234 -0.31 16.30 20.83
CA LYS A 234 -1.11 17.52 20.98
C LYS A 234 -2.11 17.28 22.13
N PRO A 235 -2.14 18.14 23.17
CA PRO A 235 -3.19 18.08 24.18
C PRO A 235 -4.50 18.46 23.49
N GLY A 236 -5.27 17.45 23.10
CA GLY A 236 -6.67 17.62 22.79
C GLY A 236 -7.45 17.11 23.98
N GLU A 237 -8.55 17.77 24.31
CA GLU A 237 -9.54 17.24 25.24
C GLU A 237 -10.07 15.93 24.65
N LEU A 238 -9.55 14.81 25.15
CA LEU A 238 -10.13 13.50 24.89
C LEU A 238 -11.08 13.21 26.05
N ASP A 239 -12.29 12.79 25.70
CA ASP A 239 -13.20 12.15 26.65
C ASP A 239 -12.48 10.98 27.34
N PRO A 240 -12.74 10.70 28.63
CA PRO A 240 -12.30 9.46 29.29
C PRO A 240 -12.43 8.19 28.44
N GLN A 241 -13.52 8.04 27.66
CA GLN A 241 -13.69 6.89 26.76
C GLN A 241 -12.68 6.89 25.60
N ASP A 242 -12.34 8.06 25.07
CA ASP A 242 -11.36 8.23 24.01
C ASP A 242 -9.92 8.01 24.49
N MET A 243 -9.65 8.21 25.79
CA MET A 243 -8.34 7.91 26.38
C MET A 243 -8.04 6.40 26.34
N THR A 244 -9.01 5.56 26.71
CA THR A 244 -8.86 4.09 26.63
C THR A 244 -8.71 3.64 25.18
N ALA A 245 -9.52 4.19 24.26
CA ALA A 245 -9.38 3.91 22.83
C ALA A 245 -8.01 4.36 22.28
N ALA A 246 -7.47 5.49 22.76
CA ALA A 246 -6.16 5.99 22.37
C ALA A 246 -5.02 5.08 22.83
N ALA A 247 -5.09 4.53 24.05
CA ALA A 247 -4.11 3.55 24.54
C ALA A 247 -4.14 2.27 23.68
N ARG A 248 -5.34 1.73 23.41
CA ARG A 248 -5.54 0.56 22.54
C ARG A 248 -5.04 0.82 21.10
N TYR A 249 -5.31 2.00 20.56
CA TYR A 249 -4.83 2.43 19.26
C TYR A 249 -3.30 2.51 19.23
N ALA A 250 -2.68 3.12 20.24
CA ALA A 250 -1.23 3.26 20.35
C ALA A 250 -0.50 1.91 20.38
N ALA A 251 -1.06 0.94 21.09
CA ALA A 251 -0.53 -0.42 21.16
C ALA A 251 -0.48 -1.07 19.76
N VAL A 252 -1.60 -1.05 19.04
CA VAL A 252 -1.71 -1.70 17.72
C VAL A 252 -0.94 -0.94 16.63
N ILE A 253 -0.99 0.40 16.63
CA ILE A 253 -0.36 1.21 15.58
C ILE A 253 1.17 1.15 15.66
N SER A 254 1.76 1.02 16.85
CA SER A 254 3.21 0.92 17.01
C SER A 254 3.79 -0.34 16.34
N ILE A 255 3.05 -1.45 16.41
CA ILE A 255 3.40 -2.73 15.78
C ILE A 255 3.13 -2.63 14.27
N THR A 256 1.94 -2.14 13.90
CA THR A 256 1.53 -2.02 12.50
C THR A 256 2.49 -1.14 11.69
N MET A 257 2.88 0.03 12.22
CA MET A 257 3.85 0.92 11.57
C MET A 257 5.24 0.27 11.43
N SER A 258 5.65 -0.59 12.37
CA SER A 258 6.94 -1.30 12.26
C SER A 258 6.93 -2.28 11.08
N PHE A 259 5.83 -3.01 10.86
CA PHE A 259 5.67 -3.89 9.71
C PHE A 259 5.51 -3.11 8.40
N GLN A 260 4.80 -1.99 8.40
CA GLN A 260 4.72 -1.10 7.24
C GLN A 260 6.09 -0.55 6.86
N LEU A 261 6.93 -0.21 7.84
CA LEU A 261 8.31 0.22 7.61
C LEU A 261 9.14 -0.90 6.98
N ALA A 262 9.05 -2.13 7.50
CA ALA A 262 9.74 -3.29 6.94
C ALA A 262 9.28 -3.58 5.50
N TYR A 263 7.98 -3.56 5.25
CA TYR A 263 7.40 -3.64 3.90
C TYR A 263 7.98 -2.58 2.97
N LEU A 264 7.98 -1.31 3.38
CA LEU A 264 8.45 -0.20 2.57
C LEU A 264 9.94 -0.34 2.23
N VAL A 265 10.77 -0.69 3.21
CA VAL A 265 12.22 -0.94 3.00
C VAL A 265 12.44 -2.08 2.03
N LEU A 266 11.80 -3.24 2.26
CA LEU A 266 11.96 -4.42 1.41
C LEU A 266 11.47 -4.17 -0.02
N LEU A 267 10.31 -3.54 -0.18
CA LEU A 267 9.77 -3.22 -1.49
C LEU A 267 10.71 -2.29 -2.27
N TYR A 268 11.15 -1.19 -1.65
CA TYR A 268 12.02 -0.22 -2.32
C TYR A 268 13.41 -0.81 -2.60
N ALA A 269 13.96 -1.63 -1.69
CA ALA A 269 15.20 -2.35 -1.95
C ALA A 269 15.06 -3.29 -3.15
N GLY A 270 13.94 -4.03 -3.26
CA GLY A 270 13.65 -4.88 -4.41
C GLY A 270 13.60 -4.10 -5.72
N ILE A 271 12.90 -2.95 -5.74
CA ILE A 271 12.81 -2.09 -6.94
C ILE A 271 14.19 -1.51 -7.30
N VAL A 272 14.96 -1.01 -6.33
CA VAL A 272 16.31 -0.48 -6.58
C VAL A 272 17.22 -1.57 -7.17
N LEU A 273 17.19 -2.79 -6.63
CA LEU A 273 17.96 -3.91 -7.17
C LEU A 273 17.58 -4.24 -8.61
N GLN A 274 16.29 -4.17 -8.96
CA GLN A 274 15.86 -4.34 -10.36
C GLN A 274 16.43 -3.24 -11.26
N GLN A 275 16.41 -1.98 -10.83
CA GLN A 275 16.97 -0.87 -11.61
C GLN A 275 18.49 -0.97 -11.77
N VAL A 276 19.21 -1.41 -10.73
CA VAL A 276 20.66 -1.65 -10.80
C VAL A 276 20.98 -2.71 -11.85
N ASN A 277 20.15 -3.74 -11.98
CA ASN A 277 20.32 -4.75 -13.02
C ASN A 277 20.14 -4.16 -14.43
N THR A 278 19.10 -3.35 -14.64
CA THR A 278 18.87 -2.63 -15.90
C THR A 278 20.07 -1.74 -16.29
N LEU A 279 20.71 -1.08 -15.31
CA LEU A 279 21.92 -0.30 -15.54
C LEU A 279 23.13 -1.18 -15.96
N GLN A 280 23.28 -2.37 -15.37
CA GLN A 280 24.38 -3.29 -15.69
C GLN A 280 24.29 -3.85 -17.12
N GLU A 281 23.08 -4.00 -17.67
CA GLU A 281 22.87 -4.49 -19.03
C GLU A 281 23.26 -3.46 -20.11
N GLY A 282 23.71 -2.26 -19.73
CA GLY A 282 24.06 -1.19 -20.67
C GLY A 282 22.84 -0.55 -21.34
N ILE A 283 21.64 -1.00 -20.97
CA ILE A 283 20.33 -0.40 -21.33
C ILE A 283 20.01 0.77 -20.38
N GLY A 284 21.01 1.21 -19.59
CA GLY A 284 20.87 2.21 -18.56
C GLY A 284 20.58 3.59 -19.12
N ASP A 285 19.31 3.85 -19.41
CA ASP A 285 18.79 5.18 -19.68
C ASP A 285 18.94 6.06 -18.41
N SER A 286 19.12 7.37 -18.61
CA SER A 286 19.18 8.38 -17.55
C SER A 286 18.00 8.25 -16.59
N PHE A 287 16.89 7.72 -17.09
CA PHE A 287 15.71 7.35 -16.33
C PHE A 287 15.98 6.43 -15.13
N SER A 288 16.66 5.29 -15.30
CA SER A 288 16.88 4.34 -14.19
C SER A 288 17.73 4.96 -13.08
N ILE A 289 18.71 5.79 -13.45
CA ILE A 289 19.53 6.53 -12.49
C ILE A 289 18.67 7.51 -11.69
N ILE A 290 17.86 8.33 -12.39
CA ILE A 290 16.96 9.30 -11.75
C ILE A 290 15.97 8.58 -10.82
N LEU A 291 15.41 7.46 -11.25
CA LEU A 291 14.47 6.67 -10.45
C LEU A 291 15.14 6.13 -9.18
N ILE A 292 16.35 5.57 -9.27
CA ILE A 292 17.11 5.11 -8.09
C ILE A 292 17.35 6.28 -7.13
N VAL A 293 17.80 7.43 -7.64
CA VAL A 293 18.05 8.63 -6.81
C VAL A 293 16.79 9.06 -6.08
N ILE A 294 15.64 9.11 -6.77
CA ILE A 294 14.35 9.46 -6.17
C ILE A 294 13.95 8.42 -5.11
N LEU A 295 14.05 7.12 -5.40
CA LEU A 295 13.68 6.07 -4.45
C LEU A 295 14.54 6.11 -3.17
N VAL A 296 15.85 6.32 -3.32
CA VAL A 296 16.77 6.48 -2.20
C VAL A 296 16.45 7.75 -1.40
N ALA A 297 16.22 8.88 -2.06
CA ALA A 297 15.84 10.12 -1.39
C ALA A 297 14.53 9.97 -0.59
N VAL A 298 13.53 9.31 -1.18
CA VAL A 298 12.26 8.99 -0.53
C VAL A 298 12.49 8.14 0.73
N LEU A 299 13.36 7.11 0.67
CA LEU A 299 13.71 6.31 1.84
C LEU A 299 14.40 7.15 2.92
N VAL A 300 15.43 7.92 2.55
CA VAL A 300 16.18 8.76 3.48
C VAL A 300 15.28 9.75 4.21
N VAL A 301 14.23 10.27 3.57
CA VAL A 301 13.26 11.19 4.18
C VAL A 301 12.19 10.45 4.98
N ILE A 302 11.60 9.39 4.45
CA ILE A 302 10.44 8.71 5.07
C ILE A 302 10.86 7.87 6.29
N LEU A 303 12.00 7.16 6.22
CA LEU A 303 12.46 6.29 7.30
C LEU A 303 12.57 7.01 8.65
N PRO A 304 13.30 8.14 8.79
CA PRO A 304 13.42 8.81 10.08
C PRO A 304 12.06 9.32 10.59
N LEU A 305 11.20 9.82 9.71
CA LEU A 305 9.84 10.26 10.08
C LEU A 305 9.01 9.11 10.65
N GLN A 306 9.06 7.93 10.03
CA GLN A 306 8.33 6.74 10.52
C GLN A 306 8.91 6.21 11.82
N VAL A 307 10.24 6.15 11.95
CA VAL A 307 10.92 5.72 13.20
C VAL A 307 10.51 6.63 14.36
N VAL A 308 10.47 7.95 14.16
CA VAL A 308 10.03 8.90 15.20
C VAL A 308 8.57 8.65 15.57
N ARG A 309 7.68 8.40 14.61
CA ARG A 309 6.26 8.09 14.88
C ARG A 309 6.10 6.80 15.67
N ILE A 310 6.84 5.74 15.32
CA ILE A 310 6.86 4.46 16.04
C ILE A 310 7.32 4.67 17.47
N ARG A 311 8.42 5.39 17.69
CA ARG A 311 8.94 5.69 19.04
C ARG A 311 7.93 6.46 19.88
N ARG A 312 7.24 7.46 19.29
CA ARG A 312 6.20 8.22 19.98
C ARG A 312 5.01 7.35 20.37
N ALA A 313 4.53 6.50 19.45
CA ALA A 313 3.45 5.56 19.75
C ALA A 313 3.83 4.59 20.88
N ARG A 314 5.05 4.02 20.86
CA ARG A 314 5.55 3.15 21.94
C ARG A 314 5.63 3.86 23.28
N ARG A 315 6.13 5.10 23.29
CA ARG A 315 6.21 5.92 24.51
C ARG A 315 4.82 6.22 25.08
N TYR A 316 3.84 6.48 24.22
CA TYR A 316 2.47 6.70 24.68
C TYR A 316 1.89 5.45 25.36
N VAL A 317 2.15 4.27 24.81
CA VAL A 317 1.75 2.97 25.41
C VAL A 317 2.37 2.80 26.80
N THR A 318 3.67 3.08 26.96
CA THR A 318 4.33 2.94 28.27
C THR A 318 3.81 3.95 29.30
N GLU A 319 3.48 5.18 28.87
CA GLU A 319 2.95 6.22 29.76
C GLU A 319 1.50 5.94 30.19
N HIS A 320 0.72 5.20 29.40
CA HIS A 320 -0.71 4.93 29.65
C HIS A 320 -1.01 3.43 29.84
N ALA A 321 -0.02 2.66 30.32
CA ALA A 321 -0.14 1.21 30.48
C ALA A 321 -1.23 0.80 31.50
N ALA A 322 -1.48 1.63 32.51
CA ALA A 322 -2.51 1.38 33.53
C ALA A 322 -3.92 1.24 32.92
N GLY A 323 -4.28 2.11 31.96
CA GLY A 323 -5.58 2.08 31.29
C GLY A 323 -5.79 0.89 30.35
N LEU A 324 -4.75 0.08 30.08
CA LEU A 324 -4.87 -1.17 29.31
C LEU A 324 -5.31 -2.35 30.20
N ASN A 325 -4.98 -2.32 31.49
CA ASN A 325 -5.22 -3.43 32.41
C ASN A 325 -6.55 -3.32 33.15
N GLU A 326 -7.03 -2.10 33.43
CA GLU A 326 -8.29 -1.87 34.17
C GLU A 326 -9.54 -2.36 33.43
N SER A 327 -9.46 -2.54 32.11
CA SER A 327 -10.59 -3.07 31.30
C SER A 327 -10.55 -4.59 31.09
N ALA A 328 -9.61 -5.31 31.72
CA ALA A 328 -9.54 -6.77 31.73
C ALA A 328 -10.05 -7.40 33.05
N VAL A 329 -10.52 -6.59 33.99
CA VAL A 329 -10.94 -7.02 35.35
C VAL A 329 -12.43 -6.79 35.60
N VAL A 330 -13.23 -6.57 34.55
CA VAL A 330 -14.69 -6.38 34.65
C VAL A 330 -15.43 -7.49 33.94
#